data_AF-A0A814ZXU5-F1
#
_entry.id   AF-A0A814ZXU5-F1
#
_cell.length_a   1.000
_cell.length_b   1.000
_cell.length_c   1.000
_cell.angle_alpha   90.00
_cell.angle_beta   90.00
_cell.angle_gamma   90.00
#
_symmetry.space_group_name_H-M   'P 1'
#
loop_
_entity.id
_entity.type
_entity.pdbx_description
1 polymer ?
#
loop_
_entity_poly.entity_id
_entity_poly.type
_entity_poly.pdbx_seq_one_letter_code
_entity_poly.pdbx_strand_id
1 'polypeptide(L)'
;MNNPDKLSDNDLFLSKYSIYLLHEKPEYIEEMGNIFYNEWKDVYIAFGLNTLNDVIQDMKEKHACNHNKLPMLMIALDNNNQNLVATISLEICDVFFFSFAF
;
A
#
# COMPACT_ATOMS: atom_id res chain seq x y z
N MET A 1 0.92 42.42 3.75
CA MET A 1 2.15 41.66 3.50
C MET A 1 1.89 40.23 3.97
N ASN A 2 1.70 39.29 3.04
CA ASN A 2 1.53 37.87 3.36
C ASN A 2 2.91 37.21 3.35
N ASN A 3 3.29 36.56 4.44
CA ASN A 3 4.59 35.92 4.59
C ASN A 3 4.63 34.61 3.77
N PRO A 4 5.52 34.46 2.77
CA PRO A 4 5.50 33.31 1.84
C PRO A 4 5.98 31.98 2.44
N ASP A 5 6.46 31.95 3.69
CA ASP A 5 7.21 30.79 4.23
C ASP A 5 6.44 29.91 5.23
N LYS A 6 5.11 29.94 5.26
CA LYS A 6 4.34 28.92 5.99
C LYS A 6 3.94 27.81 5.02
N LEU A 7 4.90 26.93 4.71
CA LEU A 7 4.54 25.57 4.25
C LEU A 7 3.62 24.97 5.31
N SER A 8 2.49 24.41 4.91
CA SER A 8 1.59 23.77 5.86
C SER A 8 2.29 22.56 6.48
N ASP A 9 1.91 22.15 7.70
CA ASP A 9 2.53 20.99 8.37
C ASP A 9 2.43 19.71 7.51
N ASN A 10 1.43 19.63 6.62
CA ASN A 10 1.28 18.56 5.64
C ASN A 10 2.35 18.59 4.54
N ASP A 11 2.78 19.78 4.10
CA ASP A 11 3.88 19.93 3.13
C ASP A 11 5.23 19.55 3.78
N LEU A 12 5.37 19.81 5.08
CA LEU A 12 6.54 19.39 5.85
C LEU A 12 6.57 17.87 6.09
N PHE A 13 5.42 17.21 6.16
CA PHE A 13 5.33 15.75 6.24
C PHE A 13 5.70 15.10 4.91
N LEU A 14 5.06 15.52 3.81
CA LEU A 14 5.34 14.97 2.48
C LEU A 14 6.76 15.25 1.98
N SER A 15 7.44 16.29 2.48
CA SER A 15 8.85 16.53 2.14
C SER A 15 9.85 15.57 2.81
N LYS A 16 9.42 14.82 3.84
CA LYS A 16 10.27 13.86 4.56
C LYS A 16 10.18 12.44 4.01
N TYR A 17 9.15 12.14 3.22
CA TYR A 17 8.87 10.79 2.74
C TYR A 17 8.74 10.75 1.23
N SER A 18 9.19 9.65 0.64
CA SER A 18 8.92 9.30 -0.75
C SER A 18 7.86 8.20 -0.77
N ILE A 19 6.87 8.36 -1.64
CA ILE A 19 5.75 7.43 -1.75
C ILE A 19 5.91 6.64 -3.04
N TYR A 20 5.80 5.31 -2.95
CA TYR A 20 5.95 4.39 -4.06
C TYR A 20 4.77 3.41 -4.12
N LEU A 21 4.48 2.93 -5.32
CA LEU A 21 3.70 1.71 -5.46
C LEU A 21 4.60 0.52 -5.13
N LEU A 22 4.08 -0.47 -4.40
CA LEU A 22 4.89 -1.61 -3.93
C LEU A 22 5.60 -2.33 -5.09
N HIS A 23 4.97 -2.41 -6.27
CA HIS A 23 5.57 -3.04 -7.44
C HIS A 23 6.83 -2.33 -7.97
N GLU A 24 7.00 -1.04 -7.66
CA GLU A 24 8.20 -0.26 -8.00
C GLU A 24 9.36 -0.57 -7.03
N LYS A 25 9.05 -1.21 -5.89
CA LYS A 25 9.92 -1.46 -4.74
C LYS A 25 9.73 -2.89 -4.20
N PRO A 26 9.91 -3.93 -5.03
CA PRO A 26 9.61 -5.32 -4.66
C PRO A 26 10.43 -5.85 -3.48
N GLU A 27 11.56 -5.23 -3.17
CA GLU A 27 12.39 -5.55 -2.01
C GLU A 27 11.67 -5.34 -0.66
N TYR A 28 10.60 -4.54 -0.62
CA TYR A 28 9.80 -4.30 0.60
C TYR A 28 8.61 -5.25 0.76
N ILE A 29 8.40 -6.20 -0.15
CA ILE A 29 7.25 -7.13 -0.11
C ILE A 29 7.25 -7.96 1.17
N GLU A 30 8.41 -8.43 1.64
CA GLU A 30 8.46 -9.27 2.84
C GLU A 30 8.17 -8.48 4.11
N GLU A 31 8.68 -7.25 4.20
CA GLU A 31 8.41 -6.34 5.31
C GLU A 31 6.92 -5.95 5.36
N MET A 32 6.35 -5.60 4.21
CA MET A 32 4.92 -5.27 4.10
C MET A 32 4.02 -6.49 4.37
N GLY A 33 4.39 -7.67 3.87
CA GLY A 33 3.67 -8.91 4.13
C GLY A 33 3.65 -9.26 5.61
N ASN A 34 4.74 -9.02 6.33
CA ASN A 34 4.79 -9.20 7.78
C ASN A 34 3.88 -8.21 8.52
N ILE A 35 3.85 -6.93 8.13
CA ILE A 35 2.93 -5.94 8.71
C ILE A 35 1.48 -6.36 8.51
N PHE A 36 1.10 -6.64 7.26
CA PHE A 36 -0.28 -6.96 6.88
C PHE A 36 -0.76 -8.27 7.50
N TYR A 37 0.06 -9.31 7.50
CA TYR A 37 -0.30 -10.58 8.13
C TYR A 37 -0.56 -10.42 9.63
N ASN A 38 0.20 -9.59 10.34
CA ASN A 38 0.00 -9.37 11.76
C ASN A 38 -1.25 -8.53 12.05
N GLU A 39 -1.55 -7.53 11.21
CA GLU A 39 -2.71 -6.65 11.37
C GLU A 39 -4.03 -7.28 10.91
N TRP A 40 -4.01 -8.11 9.84
CA TRP A 40 -5.19 -8.64 9.16
C TRP A 40 -5.24 -10.18 9.19
N LYS A 41 -4.56 -10.79 10.15
CA LYS A 41 -4.39 -12.25 10.24
C LYS A 41 -5.68 -13.04 10.05
N ASP A 42 -6.73 -12.67 10.78
CA ASP A 42 -8.00 -13.39 10.76
C ASP A 42 -8.70 -13.28 9.40
N VAL A 43 -8.54 -12.14 8.71
CA VAL A 43 -9.05 -11.93 7.35
C VAL A 43 -8.31 -12.86 6.38
N TYR A 44 -6.98 -12.90 6.44
CA TYR A 44 -6.18 -13.78 5.58
C TYR A 44 -6.49 -15.25 5.78
N ILE A 45 -6.67 -15.69 7.04
CA ILE A 45 -7.08 -17.06 7.36
C ILE A 45 -8.46 -17.36 6.75
N ALA A 46 -9.42 -16.42 6.81
CA ALA A 46 -10.73 -16.59 6.20
C ALA A 46 -10.66 -16.74 4.66
N PHE A 47 -9.63 -16.19 4.01
CA PHE A 47 -9.33 -16.37 2.59
C PHE A 47 -8.43 -17.57 2.27
N GLY A 48 -8.08 -18.40 3.27
CA GLY A 48 -7.27 -19.60 3.09
C GLY A 48 -5.74 -19.38 3.07
N LEU A 49 -5.29 -18.16 3.39
CA LEU A 49 -3.86 -17.83 3.55
C LEU A 49 -3.50 -17.99 5.03
N ASN A 50 -2.98 -19.16 5.39
CA ASN A 50 -2.85 -19.59 6.78
C ASN A 50 -1.48 -19.25 7.41
N THR A 51 -0.52 -18.87 6.58
CA THR A 51 0.83 -18.56 7.01
C THR A 51 1.31 -17.22 6.44
N LEU A 52 2.31 -16.62 7.10
CA LEU A 52 2.99 -15.44 6.57
C LEU A 52 3.55 -15.70 5.16
N ASN A 53 4.09 -16.90 4.91
CA ASN A 53 4.60 -17.27 3.59
C ASN A 53 3.50 -17.28 2.54
N ASP A 54 2.28 -17.71 2.87
CA ASP A 54 1.15 -17.67 1.93
C ASP A 54 0.81 -16.24 1.54
N VAL A 55 0.81 -15.31 2.50
CA VAL A 55 0.57 -13.88 2.25
C VAL A 55 1.70 -13.26 1.42
N ILE A 56 2.95 -13.53 1.77
CA ILE A 56 4.11 -13.02 1.01
C ILE A 56 4.07 -13.55 -0.43
N GLN A 57 3.76 -14.83 -0.61
CA GLN A 57 3.67 -15.44 -1.94
C GLN A 57 2.51 -14.84 -2.74
N ASP A 58 1.35 -14.65 -2.12
CA ASP A 58 0.20 -13.98 -2.73
C ASP A 58 0.55 -12.54 -3.14
N MET A 59 1.27 -11.80 -2.30
CA MET A 59 1.78 -10.46 -2.63
C MET A 59 2.74 -10.47 -3.83
N LYS A 60 3.66 -11.43 -3.90
CA LYS A 60 4.61 -11.59 -5.02
C LYS A 60 3.89 -11.96 -6.33
N GLU A 61 2.91 -12.87 -6.27
CA GLU A 61 2.24 -13.41 -7.46
C GLU A 61 1.11 -12.49 -7.98
N LYS A 62 0.33 -11.91 -7.08
CA LYS A 62 -0.91 -11.21 -7.43
C LYS A 62 -0.84 -9.70 -7.24
N HIS A 63 -0.06 -9.20 -6.27
CA HIS A 63 -0.05 -7.78 -5.90
C HIS A 63 1.12 -6.97 -6.47
N ALA A 64 2.20 -7.61 -6.92
CA ALA A 64 3.32 -6.93 -7.56
C ALA A 64 3.12 -6.64 -9.07
N CYS A 65 2.13 -7.25 -9.75
CA CYS A 65 2.05 -7.16 -11.22
C CYS A 65 0.64 -6.91 -11.80
N ASN A 66 -0.45 -6.96 -11.04
CA ASN A 66 -1.79 -7.05 -11.64
C ASN A 66 -2.67 -5.81 -11.35
N HIS A 67 -2.85 -4.96 -12.37
CA HIS A 67 -3.48 -3.64 -12.29
C HIS A 67 -5.01 -3.64 -12.16
N ASN A 68 -5.69 -4.79 -12.26
CA ASN A 68 -7.11 -4.77 -12.64
C ASN A 68 -8.12 -5.29 -11.61
N LYS A 69 -7.74 -5.88 -10.45
CA LYS A 69 -8.73 -6.53 -9.56
C LYS A 69 -8.41 -6.59 -8.06
N LEU A 70 -7.30 -5.99 -7.60
CA LEU A 70 -6.85 -6.10 -6.20
C LEU A 70 -6.47 -4.74 -5.63
N PRO A 71 -6.43 -4.58 -4.29
CA PRO A 71 -6.04 -3.32 -3.69
C PRO A 71 -4.62 -2.93 -4.14
N MET A 72 -4.50 -1.68 -4.59
CA MET A 72 -3.24 -1.07 -4.95
C MET A 72 -2.45 -0.79 -3.67
N LEU A 73 -1.30 -1.45 -3.54
CA LEU A 73 -0.44 -1.36 -2.37
C LEU A 73 0.58 -0.23 -2.55
N MET A 74 0.63 0.67 -1.57
CA MET A 74 1.58 1.78 -1.53
C MET A 74 2.45 1.69 -0.27
N ILE A 75 3.68 2.17 -0.39
CA ILE A 75 4.62 2.31 0.71
C ILE A 75 5.15 3.73 0.80
N ALA A 76 5.40 4.21 2.02
CA ALA A 76 6.09 5.46 2.30
C ALA A 76 7.46 5.15 2.92
N LEU A 77 8.51 5.69 2.31
CA LEU A 77 9.89 5.52 2.75
C LEU A 77 10.46 6.84 3.28
N ASP A 78 11.22 6.80 4.36
CA ASP A 78 11.96 7.96 4.85
C ASP A 78 13.07 8.36 3.87
N ASN A 79 13.13 9.63 3.51
CA ASN A 79 14.07 10.12 2.50
C ASN A 79 15.55 9.98 2.89
N ASN A 80 15.87 9.89 4.18
CA ASN A 80 17.25 9.85 4.66
C ASN A 80 17.80 8.42 4.71
N ASN A 81 16.98 7.44 5.09
CA ASN A 81 17.44 6.06 5.35
C ASN A 81 16.69 4.99 4.54
N GLN A 82 15.66 5.36 3.78
CA GLN A 82 14.83 4.44 3.00
C GLN A 82 14.10 3.38 3.84
N ASN A 83 13.91 3.61 5.14
CA ASN A 83 13.12 2.72 5.98
C ASN A 83 11.64 2.85 5.64
N LEU A 84 10.91 1.74 5.70
CA LEU A 84 9.46 1.72 5.59
C LEU A 84 8.82 2.40 6.80
N VAL A 85 8.02 3.44 6.56
CA VAL A 85 7.39 4.24 7.62
C VAL A 85 5.89 4.03 7.67
N ALA A 86 5.27 3.80 6.51
CA ALA A 86 3.85 3.53 6.41
C ALA A 86 3.55 2.67 5.18
N THR A 87 2.43 1.95 5.27
CA THR A 87 1.87 1.14 4.19
C THR A 87 0.41 1.53 4.01
N ILE A 88 -0.08 1.52 2.77
CA ILE A 88 -1.47 1.82 2.45
C ILE A 88 -1.97 0.75 1.47
N SER A 89 -3.17 0.23 1.75
CA SER A 89 -3.94 -0.60 0.83
C SER A 89 -5.05 0.28 0.24
N LEU A 90 -4.92 0.67 -1.02
CA LEU A 90 -5.98 1.36 -1.74
C LEU A 90 -6.90 0.31 -2.35
N GLU A 91 -8.08 0.10 -1.78
CA GLU A 91 -9.10 -0.68 -2.47
C GLU A 91 -9.45 0.04 -3.78
N ILE A 92 -9.15 -0.61 -4.92
CA ILE A 92 -9.90 -0.29 -6.14
C ILE A 92 -11.29 -0.83 -5.84
N CYS A 93 -12.14 0.01 -5.27
CA CYS A 93 -13.57 -0.18 -5.45
C CYS A 93 -13.74 -0.21 -6.96
N ASP A 94 -13.99 -1.40 -7.52
CA ASP A 94 -14.81 -1.51 -8.71
C ASP A 94 -16.11 -0.79 -8.33
N VAL A 95 -16.15 0.52 -8.55
CA VAL A 95 -17.41 1.23 -8.70
C VAL A 95 -17.96 0.60 -9.96
N PHE A 96 -18.70 -0.50 -9.79
CA PHE A 96 -19.65 -0.97 -10.76
C PHE A 96 -20.42 0.27 -11.19
N PHE A 97 -20.05 0.84 -12.34
CA PHE A 97 -20.98 1.61 -13.12
C PHE A 97 -22.06 0.60 -13.49
N PHE A 98 -23.06 0.47 -12.62
CA PHE A 98 -24.34 -0.09 -12.99
C PHE A 98 -24.89 0.85 -14.06
N SER A 99 -24.52 0.58 -15.30
CA SER A 99 -25.29 0.99 -16.46
C SER A 99 -26.59 0.17 -16.40
N PHE A 100 -27.56 0.63 -15.61
CA PHE A 100 -28.93 0.21 -15.82
C PHE A 100 -29.36 0.74 -17.19
N ALA A 101 -29.25 -0.09 -18.22
CA ALA A 101 -30.00 0.12 -19.45
C ALA A 101 -31.45 -0.28 -19.15
N PHE A 102 -32.34 0.71 -19.13
CA PHE A 102 -33.79 0.53 -19.15
C PHE A 102 -34.25 -0.06 -20.49
#